data_AF-A0A1S7QC82-F1
#
_entry.id   AF-A0A1S7QC82-F1
#
_cell.length_a   1.000
_cell.length_b   1.000
_cell.length_c   1.000
_cell.angle_alpha   90.00
_cell.angle_beta   90.00
_cell.angle_gamma   90.00
#
_symmetry.space_group_name_H-M   'P 1'
#
loop_
_entity.id
_entity.type
_entity.pdbx_description
1 polymer ?
#
loop_
_entity_poly.entity_id
_entity_poly.type
_entity_poly.pdbx_seq_one_letter_code
_entity_poly.pdbx_strand_id
1 'polypeptide(L)'
;MYSVFDSFLATDTWSKNHPNDEQRFYLCLQKVVREDDFNADNMGEYFRQLKKISRDDEDQYFSDSIDELVAKAWAVRDYLKVTGE
;
A
#
# COMPACT_ATOMS: atom_id res chain seq x y z
N MET A 1 13.00 -2.50 0.31
CA MET A 1 12.02 -1.45 0.65
C MET A 1 10.64 -2.06 0.93
N TYR A 2 9.85 -2.49 -0.08
CA TYR A 2 8.43 -2.86 0.14
C TYR A 2 8.15 -4.14 0.92
N SER A 3 9.17 -4.96 1.21
CA SER A 3 9.02 -6.14 2.08
C SER A 3 8.57 -5.81 3.51
N VAL A 4 8.60 -4.54 3.92
CA VAL A 4 7.99 -4.08 5.18
C VAL A 4 6.47 -4.32 5.23
N PHE A 5 5.82 -4.49 4.08
CA PHE A 5 4.38 -4.75 3.97
C PHE A 5 4.02 -6.24 4.01
N ASP A 6 5.00 -7.16 4.01
CA ASP A 6 4.73 -8.61 3.94
C ASP A 6 3.85 -9.09 5.10
N SER A 7 4.09 -8.59 6.31
CA SER A 7 3.29 -8.94 7.48
C SER A 7 1.88 -8.34 7.46
N PHE A 8 1.72 -7.16 6.86
CA PHE A 8 0.41 -6.54 6.63
C PHE A 8 -0.38 -7.34 5.58
N LEU A 9 0.26 -7.66 4.46
CA LEU A 9 -0.35 -8.44 3.39
C LEU A 9 -0.60 -9.89 3.81
N ALA A 10 0.13 -10.45 4.77
CA ALA A 10 -0.12 -11.81 5.26
C ALA A 10 -1.47 -11.95 6.01
N THR A 11 -2.12 -10.85 6.40
CA THR A 11 -3.45 -10.92 7.01
C THR A 11 -4.52 -11.23 5.97
N ASP A 12 -5.60 -11.90 6.34
CA ASP A 12 -6.73 -12.17 5.42
C ASP A 12 -7.68 -10.98 5.24
N THR A 13 -7.53 -9.96 6.08
CA THR A 13 -8.43 -8.80 6.16
C THR A 13 -7.84 -7.52 5.57
N TRP A 14 -6.62 -7.57 5.02
CA TRP A 14 -5.91 -6.43 4.44
C TRP A 14 -6.74 -5.62 3.43
N SER A 15 -7.61 -6.28 2.66
CA SER A 15 -8.48 -5.65 1.65
C SER A 15 -9.83 -5.18 2.19
N LYS A 16 -10.17 -5.50 3.45
CA LYS A 16 -11.49 -5.26 4.05
C LYS A 16 -11.67 -3.87 4.64
N ASN A 17 -10.72 -2.96 4.44
CA ASN A 17 -10.75 -1.59 4.97
C ASN A 17 -11.10 -1.53 6.47
N HIS A 18 -10.64 -2.53 7.24
CA HIS A 18 -10.85 -2.55 8.67
C HIS A 18 -9.90 -1.54 9.33
N PRO A 19 -10.34 -0.71 10.32
CA PRO A 19 -9.50 0.34 10.91
C PRO A 19 -8.13 -0.15 11.41
N ASN A 20 -8.09 -1.37 11.98
CA ASN A 20 -6.84 -1.97 12.44
C ASN A 20 -5.86 -2.31 11.31
N ASP A 21 -6.37 -2.69 10.13
CA ASP A 21 -5.52 -3.02 8.97
C ASP A 21 -5.02 -1.74 8.30
N GLU A 22 -5.85 -0.69 8.25
CA GLU A 22 -5.42 0.64 7.82
C GLU A 22 -4.30 1.20 8.72
N GLN A 23 -4.44 1.07 10.04
CA GLN A 23 -3.37 1.47 10.98
C GLN A 23 -2.07 0.69 10.72
N ARG A 24 -2.16 -0.63 10.48
CA ARG A 24 -0.99 -1.46 10.15
C ARG A 24 -0.32 -1.02 8.86
N PHE A 25 -1.12 -0.71 7.83
CA PHE A 25 -0.61 -0.16 6.58
C PHE A 25 0.19 1.11 6.81
N TYR A 26 -0.34 2.09 7.54
CA TYR A 26 0.38 3.34 7.82
C TYR A 26 1.64 3.12 8.67
N LEU A 27 1.62 2.17 9.62
CA LEU A 27 2.80 1.79 10.40
C LEU A 27 3.92 1.19 9.55
N CYS A 28 3.58 0.49 8.46
CA CYS A 28 4.55 0.02 7.48
C CYS A 28 4.98 1.17 6.54
N LEU A 29 4.03 1.96 6.06
CA LEU A 29 4.28 3.06 5.11
C LEU A 29 5.25 4.09 5.67
N GLN A 30 5.11 4.51 6.93
CA GLN A 30 6.00 5.50 7.55
C GLN A 30 7.49 5.12 7.50
N LYS A 31 7.82 3.83 7.36
CA LYS A 31 9.20 3.33 7.32
C LYS A 31 9.87 3.58 5.97
N VAL A 32 9.08 3.68 4.89
CA VAL A 32 9.57 3.72 3.50
C VAL A 32 9.13 4.98 2.75
N VAL A 33 8.05 5.64 3.15
CA VAL A 33 7.45 6.77 2.39
C VAL A 33 8.37 7.98 2.23
N ARG A 34 9.32 8.14 3.16
CA ARG A 34 10.34 9.20 3.15
C ARG A 34 11.59 8.84 2.35
N GLU A 35 11.72 7.61 1.88
CA GLU A 35 12.84 7.23 1.01
C GLU A 35 12.71 7.95 -0.34
N ASP A 36 13.83 8.44 -0.89
CA ASP A 36 13.83 9.23 -2.13
C ASP A 36 13.31 8.41 -3.32
N ASP A 37 13.68 7.12 -3.36
CA ASP A 37 13.29 6.15 -4.38
C ASP A 37 11.90 5.52 -4.13
N PHE A 38 11.22 5.89 -3.05
CA PHE A 38 9.86 5.42 -2.81
C PHE A 38 8.90 5.92 -3.89
N ASN A 39 8.16 4.97 -4.47
CA ASN A 39 7.12 5.21 -5.45
C ASN A 39 5.90 4.34 -5.09
N ALA A 40 4.71 4.94 -4.97
CA ALA A 40 3.53 4.21 -4.53
C ALA A 40 2.99 3.27 -5.62
N ASP A 41 3.20 3.56 -6.90
CA ASP A 41 2.81 2.65 -8.00
C ASP A 41 3.65 1.36 -7.96
N ASN A 42 4.97 1.47 -7.75
CA ASN A 42 5.86 0.33 -7.55
C ASN A 42 5.48 -0.48 -6.30
N MET A 43 5.00 0.18 -5.25
CA MET A 43 4.43 -0.49 -4.08
C MET A 43 3.18 -1.30 -4.45
N GLY A 44 2.26 -0.72 -5.23
CA GLY A 44 1.07 -1.41 -5.71
C GLY A 44 1.40 -2.63 -6.58
N GLU A 45 2.37 -2.51 -7.48
CA GLU A 45 2.85 -3.65 -8.29
C GLU A 45 3.46 -4.75 -7.42
N TYR A 46 4.20 -4.38 -6.38
CA TYR A 46 4.70 -5.34 -5.39
C TYR A 46 3.55 -6.09 -4.70
N PHE A 47 2.48 -5.41 -4.31
CA PHE A 47 1.32 -6.03 -3.64
C PHE A 47 0.62 -7.01 -4.59
N ARG A 48 0.42 -6.63 -5.85
CA ARG A 48 -0.14 -7.48 -6.90
C ARG A 48 0.69 -8.75 -7.10
N GLN A 49 2.01 -8.61 -7.21
CA GLN A 49 2.91 -9.75 -7.38
C GLN A 49 2.87 -10.70 -6.17
N LEU A 50 2.91 -10.17 -4.95
CA LEU A 50 2.91 -10.98 -3.74
C LEU A 50 1.59 -11.74 -3.55
N LYS A 51 0.47 -11.10 -3.88
CA LYS A 51 -0.88 -11.69 -3.78
C LYS A 51 -1.33 -12.45 -5.01
N LYS A 52 -0.54 -12.43 -6.10
CA LYS A 52 -0.87 -13.04 -7.40
C LYS A 52 -2.19 -12.51 -7.97
N ILE A 53 -2.45 -11.21 -7.78
CA ILE A 53 -3.64 -10.54 -8.31
C ILE A 53 -3.30 -9.96 -9.67
N SER A 54 -4.07 -10.33 -10.69
CA SER A 54 -3.97 -9.69 -12.01
C SER A 54 -4.72 -8.36 -12.01
N ARG A 55 -4.29 -7.42 -12.86
CA ARG A 55 -5.10 -6.20 -13.15
C ARG A 55 -6.37 -6.54 -13.92
N ASP A 56 -6.33 -7.64 -14.67
CA ASP A 56 -7.44 -8.13 -15.50
C ASP A 56 -8.25 -9.23 -14.77
N ASP A 57 -7.99 -9.46 -13.48
CA ASP A 57 -8.71 -10.47 -12.71
C ASP A 57 -10.19 -10.08 -12.56
N GLU A 58 -11.10 -11.06 -12.59
CA GLU A 58 -12.54 -10.81 -12.39
C GLU A 58 -12.83 -10.32 -10.96
N ASP A 59 -11.92 -10.62 -10.02
CA ASP A 59 -12.00 -10.22 -8.61
C ASP A 59 -11.54 -8.76 -8.41
N GLN A 60 -12.29 -7.83 -9.02
CA GLN A 60 -12.04 -6.37 -8.99
C GLN A 60 -11.81 -5.83 -7.57
N TYR A 61 -12.45 -6.46 -6.57
CA TYR A 61 -12.37 -6.07 -5.17
C TYR A 61 -10.94 -5.95 -4.63
N PHE A 62 -10.06 -6.91 -4.94
CA PHE A 62 -8.69 -6.85 -4.46
C PHE A 62 -7.84 -5.85 -5.24
N SER A 63 -8.11 -5.67 -6.54
CA SER A 63 -7.44 -4.64 -7.33
C SER A 63 -7.80 -3.24 -6.82
N ASP A 64 -9.09 -2.97 -6.59
CA ASP A 64 -9.58 -1.70 -6.03
C ASP A 64 -8.94 -1.41 -4.66
N SER A 65 -8.82 -2.44 -3.82
CA SER A 65 -8.16 -2.32 -2.52
C SER A 65 -6.69 -1.93 -2.65
N ILE A 66 -5.96 -2.50 -3.61
CA ILE A 66 -4.57 -2.11 -3.87
C ILE A 66 -4.50 -0.67 -4.38
N ASP A 67 -5.37 -0.29 -5.31
CA ASP A 67 -5.40 1.06 -5.87
C ASP A 67 -5.73 2.12 -4.80
N GLU A 68 -6.61 1.80 -3.85
CA GLU A 68 -6.88 2.64 -2.69
C GLU A 68 -5.63 2.82 -1.81
N LEU A 69 -4.88 1.74 -1.53
CA LEU A 69 -3.64 1.82 -0.75
C LEU A 69 -2.55 2.62 -1.47
N VAL A 70 -2.46 2.51 -2.80
CA VAL A 70 -1.56 3.33 -3.63
C VAL A 70 -1.93 4.80 -3.53
N ALA A 71 -3.22 5.14 -3.67
CA ALA A 71 -3.70 6.51 -3.56
C ALA A 71 -3.41 7.11 -2.17
N LYS A 72 -3.63 6.34 -1.10
CA LYS A 72 -3.28 6.74 0.28
C LYS A 72 -1.79 6.99 0.44
N ALA A 73 -0.94 6.13 -0.12
CA ALA A 73 0.50 6.30 -0.06
C ALA A 73 0.98 7.55 -0.79
N TRP A 74 0.42 7.86 -1.96
CA TRP A 74 0.69 9.11 -2.67
C TRP A 74 0.26 10.32 -1.85
N ALA A 75 -0.95 10.32 -1.29
CA ALA A 75 -1.45 11.42 -0.47
C ALA A 75 -0.54 11.71 0.74
N VAL A 76 -0.05 10.68 1.42
CA VAL A 76 0.92 10.84 2.53
C VAL A 76 2.25 11.42 2.03
N ARG A 77 2.80 10.91 0.93
CA ARG A 77 4.07 11.42 0.38
C ARG A 77 3.96 12.87 -0.06
N ASP A 78 2.86 13.24 -0.71
CA ASP A 78 2.62 14.62 -1.15
C ASP A 78 2.45 15.55 0.04
N TYR A 79 1.73 15.13 1.08
CA TYR A 79 1.65 15.87 2.33
C TYR A 79 3.04 16.13 2.93
N LEU A 80 3.86 15.08 3.11
CA LEU A 80 5.21 15.22 3.68
C LEU A 80 6.11 16.14 2.83
N LYS A 81 6.02 16.05 1.51
CA LYS A 81 6.75 16.95 0.59
C LYS A 81 6.33 18.41 0.74
N VAL A 82 5.03 18.66 0.94
CA VAL A 82 4.50 20.02 1.08
C VAL A 82 4.80 20.60 2.46
N THR A 83 4.76 19.80 3.53
CA THR A 83 4.99 20.27 4.91
C THR A 83 6.46 20.26 5.33
N GLY A 84 7.32 19.50 4.64
CA GLY A 84 8.73 19.34 5.00
C GLY A 84 8.98 18.42 6.20
N GLU A 85 8.03 17.53 6.51
CA GLU A 85 8.09 16.51 7.58
C GLU A 85 8.69 15.15 7.14
#